data_AF-A0A933XY31-F1
#
_entry.id   AF-A0A933XY31-F1
#
_cell.length_a   1.000
_cell.length_b   1.000
_cell.length_c   1.000
_cell.angle_alpha   90.00
_cell.angle_beta   90.00
_cell.angle_gamma   90.00
#
_symmetry.space_group_name_H-M   'P 1'
#
loop_
_entity.id
_entity.type
_entity.pdbx_description
1 polymer ?
#
loop_
_entity_poly.entity_id
_entity_poly.type
_entity_poly.pdbx_seq_one_letter_code
_entity_poly.pdbx_strand_id
1 'polypeptide(L)'
;MPPPASHPTPDFPSSAALRARDLSRDLSRALPNSCSESRTAPAADAGTEPRAKAATRTTRRAADWRALFHAHDSREVLARLMHDDPLGLRARVAARLAERAYLLDVDRALLRSFARTARAALGYRGDPELDAWLDERIDEAVADLLSEDHEAERSGAALDDRQATVFSTLGRPLGLAPAELRAACVQFNRLPPADRRAFQALVIQGRTLDELAHERRESASDAARAARRGLEALLHGANARQVPTPPSRP
;
A
#
# COMPACT_ATOMS: atom_id res chain seq x y z
N MET A 1 -51.34 -37.57 -16.36
CA MET A 1 -50.70 -36.41 -15.68
C MET A 1 -49.32 -36.23 -16.29
N PRO A 2 -49.04 -35.09 -16.96
CA PRO A 2 -47.71 -34.83 -17.50
C PRO A 2 -46.73 -34.44 -16.38
N PRO A 3 -45.43 -34.80 -16.49
CA PRO A 3 -44.41 -34.42 -15.52
C PRO A 3 -44.10 -32.91 -15.58
N PRO A 4 -43.72 -32.28 -14.45
CA PRO A 4 -43.35 -30.87 -14.41
C PRO A 4 -42.06 -30.61 -15.18
N ALA A 5 -42.09 -29.59 -16.04
CA ALA A 5 -40.95 -29.13 -16.82
C ALA A 5 -39.80 -28.68 -15.90
N SER A 6 -38.64 -29.33 -16.04
CA SER A 6 -37.40 -28.94 -15.37
C SER A 6 -36.94 -27.59 -15.94
N HIS A 7 -37.00 -26.54 -15.12
CA HIS A 7 -36.41 -25.26 -15.46
C HIS A 7 -34.88 -25.35 -15.40
N PRO A 8 -34.15 -24.88 -16.43
CA PRO A 8 -32.70 -24.81 -16.40
C PRO A 8 -32.25 -23.77 -15.36
N THR A 9 -31.44 -24.21 -14.42
CA THR A 9 -30.70 -23.33 -13.50
C THR A 9 -29.74 -22.45 -14.30
N PRO A 10 -29.77 -21.11 -14.15
CA PRO A 10 -28.82 -20.23 -14.79
C PRO A 10 -27.42 -20.47 -14.21
N ASP A 11 -26.52 -20.91 -15.06
CA ASP A 11 -25.10 -21.08 -14.80
C ASP A 11 -24.45 -19.68 -14.73
N PHE A 12 -24.26 -19.16 -13.52
CA PHE A 12 -23.59 -17.87 -13.31
C PHE A 12 -22.07 -18.07 -13.43
N PRO A 13 -21.37 -17.31 -14.28
CA PRO A 13 -20.01 -17.68 -14.65
C PRO A 13 -18.98 -17.32 -13.58
N SER A 14 -18.08 -18.27 -13.36
CA SER A 14 -16.76 -18.23 -12.71
C SER A 14 -15.78 -17.16 -13.25
N SER A 15 -16.27 -16.15 -13.97
CA SER A 15 -15.47 -15.12 -14.67
C SER A 15 -14.93 -14.04 -13.73
N ALA A 16 -15.63 -13.73 -12.63
CA ALA A 16 -15.18 -12.70 -11.68
C ALA A 16 -13.90 -13.12 -10.92
N ALA A 17 -13.77 -14.40 -10.57
CA ALA A 17 -12.59 -14.92 -9.86
C ALA A 17 -11.36 -15.05 -10.78
N LEU A 18 -11.56 -15.38 -12.05
CA LEU A 18 -10.48 -15.37 -13.06
C LEU A 18 -9.99 -13.96 -13.36
N ARG A 19 -10.92 -12.98 -13.50
CA ARG A 19 -10.55 -11.57 -13.67
C ARG A 19 -9.80 -11.00 -12.45
N ALA A 20 -10.18 -11.38 -11.23
CA ALA A 20 -9.46 -10.95 -10.03
C ALA A 20 -8.00 -11.46 -9.99
N ARG A 21 -7.74 -12.68 -10.49
CA ARG A 21 -6.37 -13.24 -10.58
C ARG A 21 -5.53 -12.57 -11.65
N ASP A 22 -6.11 -12.25 -12.79
CA ASP A 22 -5.39 -11.51 -13.85
C ASP A 22 -5.11 -10.06 -13.43
N LEU A 23 -6.05 -9.41 -12.73
CA LEU A 23 -5.86 -8.09 -12.14
C LEU A 23 -4.78 -8.07 -11.04
N SER A 24 -4.69 -9.09 -10.19
CA SER A 24 -3.60 -9.22 -9.21
C SER A 24 -2.23 -9.30 -9.89
N ARG A 25 -2.15 -10.03 -11.01
CA ARG A 25 -0.92 -10.19 -11.80
C ARG A 25 -0.54 -8.91 -12.55
N ASP A 26 -1.52 -8.17 -13.06
CA ASP A 26 -1.30 -6.89 -13.74
C ASP A 26 -1.01 -5.75 -12.75
N LEU A 27 -1.62 -5.72 -11.58
CA LEU A 27 -1.28 -4.77 -10.50
C LEU A 27 0.13 -5.04 -9.95
N SER A 28 0.52 -6.32 -9.81
CA SER A 28 1.89 -6.70 -9.44
C SER A 28 2.95 -6.31 -10.49
N ARG A 29 2.54 -6.10 -11.74
CA ARG A 29 3.40 -5.63 -12.85
C ARG A 29 3.37 -4.11 -13.03
N ALA A 30 2.22 -3.49 -12.78
CA ALA A 30 1.98 -2.05 -12.97
C ALA A 30 2.45 -1.21 -11.80
N LEU A 31 2.55 -1.79 -10.59
CA LEU A 31 3.35 -1.21 -9.53
C LEU A 31 4.82 -1.41 -9.93
N PRO A 32 5.58 -0.35 -10.26
CA PRO A 32 6.98 -0.51 -10.52
C PRO A 32 7.62 -1.01 -9.23
N ASN A 33 8.05 -2.27 -9.23
CA ASN A 33 9.17 -2.71 -8.40
C ASN A 33 10.40 -1.89 -8.84
N SER A 34 10.45 -0.61 -8.49
CA SER A 34 11.65 0.22 -8.57
C SER A 34 12.60 -0.15 -7.44
N CYS A 35 12.98 -1.43 -7.42
CA CYS A 35 14.05 -2.01 -6.62
C CYS A 35 14.49 -3.39 -7.17
N SER A 36 14.38 -3.62 -8.48
CA SER A 36 14.96 -4.81 -9.12
C SER A 36 16.09 -4.44 -10.09
N GLU A 37 17.20 -3.95 -9.53
CA GLU A 37 18.52 -4.20 -10.10
C GLU A 37 19.24 -5.24 -9.22
N SER A 38 19.20 -6.52 -9.63
CA SER A 38 20.39 -7.40 -9.68
C SER A 38 20.03 -8.87 -9.89
N ARG A 39 20.61 -9.41 -10.98
CA ARG A 39 21.11 -10.78 -11.16
C ARG A 39 20.10 -11.94 -11.26
N THR A 40 19.93 -12.38 -12.50
CA THR A 40 19.90 -13.80 -12.86
C THR A 40 21.15 -14.48 -12.31
N ALA A 41 20.99 -15.37 -11.33
CA ALA A 41 22.01 -16.30 -10.86
C ALA A 41 21.48 -17.74 -11.00
N PRO A 42 22.33 -18.70 -11.40
CA PRO A 42 21.91 -20.06 -11.69
C PRO A 42 21.66 -20.84 -10.40
N ALA A 43 20.76 -21.83 -10.50
CA ALA A 43 20.42 -22.75 -9.42
C ALA A 43 21.65 -23.58 -8.99
N ALA A 44 22.11 -23.38 -7.76
CA ALA A 44 23.02 -24.31 -7.09
C ALA A 44 22.83 -24.24 -5.56
N ASP A 45 22.44 -25.41 -5.05
CA ASP A 45 22.77 -26.03 -3.77
C ASP A 45 22.44 -25.37 -2.41
N ALA A 46 21.83 -26.20 -1.57
CA ALA A 46 21.37 -25.88 -0.23
C ALA A 46 22.53 -26.01 0.78
N GLY A 47 22.98 -24.88 1.33
CA GLY A 47 23.99 -24.86 2.38
C GLY A 47 24.07 -23.53 3.10
N THR A 48 23.46 -23.48 4.28
CA THR A 48 23.90 -22.79 5.51
C THR A 48 24.70 -21.48 5.40
N GLU A 49 24.07 -20.40 5.92
CA GLU A 49 24.61 -19.10 6.40
C GLU A 49 24.48 -17.83 5.53
N PRO A 50 23.46 -16.99 5.81
CA PRO A 50 23.55 -15.55 5.56
C PRO A 50 23.28 -14.68 6.81
N ARG A 51 23.37 -15.20 8.04
CA ARG A 51 22.99 -14.44 9.25
C ARG A 51 24.06 -13.43 9.70
N ALA A 52 25.34 -13.64 9.38
CA ALA A 52 26.43 -12.78 9.83
C ALA A 52 26.54 -11.42 9.08
N LYS A 53 26.09 -11.33 7.81
CA LYS A 53 26.19 -10.09 7.00
C LYS A 53 25.14 -9.03 7.36
N ALA A 54 24.00 -9.42 7.93
CA ALA A 54 22.96 -8.48 8.33
C ALA A 54 23.38 -7.66 9.56
N ALA A 55 24.04 -8.29 10.53
CA ALA A 55 24.46 -7.65 11.78
C ALA A 55 25.51 -6.53 11.58
N THR A 56 26.40 -6.67 10.58
CA THR A 56 27.45 -5.68 10.30
C THR A 56 26.93 -4.41 9.59
N ARG A 57 25.79 -4.48 8.89
CA ARG A 57 25.16 -3.28 8.29
C ARG A 57 24.44 -2.43 9.32
N THR A 58 23.84 -3.05 10.35
CA THR A 58 23.12 -2.35 11.41
C THR A 58 24.05 -1.49 12.27
N THR A 59 25.24 -1.99 12.59
CA THR A 59 26.22 -1.27 13.42
C THR A 59 26.86 -0.06 12.73
N ARG A 60 27.09 -0.12 11.40
CA ARG A 60 27.61 1.04 10.64
C ARG A 60 26.59 2.17 10.52
N ARG A 61 25.28 1.84 10.49
CA ARG A 61 24.18 2.81 10.46
C ARG A 61 24.03 3.60 11.76
N ALA A 62 24.23 2.94 12.90
CA ALA A 62 24.09 3.55 14.22
C ALA A 62 25.13 4.64 14.52
N ALA A 63 26.30 4.60 13.87
CA ALA A 63 27.36 5.58 14.06
C ALA A 63 27.21 6.86 13.21
N ASP A 64 26.42 6.83 12.13
CA ASP A 64 26.42 7.89 11.10
C ASP A 64 25.24 8.89 11.21
N TRP A 65 24.17 8.52 11.92
CA TRP A 65 23.01 9.41 12.02
C TRP A 65 23.32 10.74 12.73
N ARG A 66 24.27 10.75 13.68
CA ARG A 66 24.69 11.98 14.36
C ARG A 66 25.35 12.95 13.39
N ALA A 67 26.25 12.46 12.53
CA ALA A 67 26.89 13.28 11.50
C ALA A 67 25.87 13.80 10.48
N LEU A 68 24.90 12.96 10.12
CA LEU A 68 23.77 13.35 9.28
C LEU A 68 22.93 14.48 9.90
N PHE A 69 22.63 14.40 11.20
CA PHE A 69 21.78 15.36 11.93
C PHE A 69 22.53 16.58 12.49
N HIS A 70 23.87 16.57 12.49
CA HIS A 70 24.71 17.73 12.84
C HIS A 70 24.71 18.85 11.79
N ALA A 71 23.77 18.84 10.85
CA ALA A 71 23.55 19.89 9.87
C ALA A 71 23.07 21.20 10.52
N HIS A 72 23.22 22.32 9.80
CA HIS A 72 22.84 23.63 10.30
C HIS A 72 21.33 23.88 10.27
N ASP A 73 20.62 23.27 9.32
CA ASP A 73 19.18 23.40 9.15
C ASP A 73 18.51 22.13 8.62
N SER A 74 17.17 22.11 8.63
CA SER A 74 16.38 20.96 8.17
C SER A 74 16.44 20.75 6.66
N ARG A 75 16.75 21.79 5.87
CA ARG A 75 16.86 21.68 4.42
C ARG A 75 18.12 20.91 4.04
N GLU A 76 19.22 21.15 4.75
CA GLU A 76 20.45 20.40 4.60
C GLU A 76 20.25 18.92 5.00
N VAL A 77 19.59 18.64 6.13
CA VAL A 77 19.24 17.25 6.51
C VAL A 77 18.40 16.58 5.41
N LEU A 78 17.38 17.28 4.90
CA LEU A 78 16.51 16.75 3.84
C LEU A 78 17.31 16.42 2.56
N ALA A 79 18.20 17.32 2.13
CA ALA A 79 19.03 17.10 0.95
C ALA A 79 19.90 15.85 1.09
N ARG A 80 20.52 15.65 2.27
CA ARG A 80 21.33 14.46 2.56
C ARG A 80 20.48 13.18 2.61
N LEU A 81 19.29 13.24 3.19
CA LEU A 81 18.35 12.10 3.24
C LEU A 81 17.89 11.66 1.84
N MET A 82 17.59 12.62 0.96
CA MET A 82 17.09 12.35 -0.39
C MET A 82 18.18 11.79 -1.32
N HIS A 83 19.46 12.08 -1.08
CA HIS A 83 20.55 11.64 -1.94
C HIS A 83 20.80 10.12 -1.85
N ASP A 84 21.07 9.61 -0.65
CA ASP A 84 21.53 8.23 -0.46
C ASP A 84 20.61 7.36 0.41
N ASP A 85 19.52 7.92 0.95
CA ASP A 85 18.69 7.28 1.97
C ASP A 85 19.51 6.58 3.08
N PRO A 86 20.41 7.31 3.77
CA PRO A 86 21.33 6.72 4.74
C PRO A 86 20.59 5.99 5.88
N LEU A 87 19.38 6.42 6.20
CA LEU A 87 18.52 5.84 7.24
C LEU A 87 17.64 4.69 6.75
N GLY A 88 17.52 4.47 5.44
CA GLY A 88 16.71 3.39 4.87
C GLY A 88 15.22 3.63 4.96
N LEU A 89 14.80 4.89 4.94
CA LEU A 89 13.41 5.31 5.01
C LEU A 89 12.60 4.72 3.85
N ARG A 90 13.18 4.51 2.66
CA ARG A 90 12.46 3.90 1.54
C ARG A 90 11.96 2.50 1.89
N ALA A 91 12.85 1.64 2.38
CA ALA A 91 12.51 0.27 2.77
C ALA A 91 11.57 0.27 3.98
N ARG A 92 11.79 1.15 4.96
CA ARG A 92 10.93 1.27 6.15
C ARG A 92 9.51 1.70 5.79
N VAL A 93 9.34 2.73 4.96
CA VAL A 93 8.03 3.23 4.52
C VAL A 93 7.29 2.14 3.75
N ALA A 94 7.94 1.47 2.79
CA ALA A 94 7.32 0.37 2.06
C ALA A 94 6.88 -0.77 2.99
N ALA A 95 7.75 -1.19 3.91
CA ALA A 95 7.43 -2.22 4.91
C ALA A 95 6.26 -1.79 5.80
N ARG A 96 6.23 -0.53 6.24
CA ARG A 96 5.18 0.00 7.13
C ARG A 96 3.82 0.08 6.44
N LEU A 97 3.78 0.56 5.19
CA LEU A 97 2.55 0.58 4.38
C LEU A 97 2.03 -0.83 4.12
N ALA A 98 2.93 -1.78 3.84
CA ALA A 98 2.58 -3.19 3.67
C ALA A 98 2.04 -3.81 4.98
N GLU A 99 2.72 -3.62 6.11
CA GLU A 99 2.32 -4.13 7.42
C GLU A 99 0.93 -3.62 7.86
N ARG A 100 0.62 -2.37 7.53
CA ARG A 100 -0.66 -1.72 7.86
C ARG A 100 -1.73 -1.88 6.78
N ALA A 101 -1.38 -2.52 5.66
CA ALA A 101 -2.23 -2.74 4.51
C ALA A 101 -2.87 -1.43 4.00
N TYR A 102 -2.10 -0.35 3.89
CA TYR A 102 -2.59 0.91 3.34
C TYR A 102 -2.44 0.95 1.82
N LEU A 103 -3.47 1.44 1.14
CA LEU A 103 -3.43 1.78 -0.28
C LEU A 103 -3.05 3.26 -0.40
N LEU A 104 -1.76 3.53 -0.41
CA LEU A 104 -1.17 4.87 -0.54
C LEU A 104 -0.06 4.85 -1.59
N ASP A 105 0.16 6.00 -2.24
CA ASP A 105 1.35 6.21 -3.08
C ASP A 105 2.60 6.19 -2.18
N VAL A 106 3.45 5.19 -2.40
CA VAL A 106 4.68 4.95 -1.64
C VAL A 106 5.64 6.13 -1.74
N ASP A 107 5.75 6.76 -2.91
CA ASP A 107 6.65 7.89 -3.10
C ASP A 107 6.15 9.12 -2.34
N ARG A 108 4.83 9.35 -2.33
CA ARG A 108 4.24 10.45 -1.54
C ARG A 108 4.45 10.24 -0.05
N ALA A 109 4.27 9.00 0.44
CA ALA A 109 4.58 8.63 1.82
C ALA A 109 6.06 8.80 2.15
N LEU A 110 6.96 8.41 1.23
CA LEU A 110 8.40 8.55 1.39
C LEU A 110 8.82 10.02 1.46
N LEU A 111 8.37 10.87 0.52
CA LEU A 111 8.68 12.30 0.51
C LEU A 111 8.17 13.00 1.77
N ARG A 112 6.97 12.65 2.24
CA ARG A 112 6.43 13.16 3.52
C ARG A 112 7.28 12.72 4.71
N SER A 113 7.72 11.46 4.71
CA SER A 113 8.55 10.89 5.77
C SER A 113 9.93 11.56 5.80
N PHE A 114 10.55 11.83 4.64
CA PHE A 114 11.79 12.60 4.57
C PHE A 114 11.61 14.01 5.15
N ALA A 115 10.56 14.72 4.75
CA ALA A 115 10.30 16.07 5.25
C ALA A 115 10.09 16.11 6.78
N ARG A 116 9.30 15.16 7.33
CA ARG A 116 9.08 15.05 8.78
C ARG A 116 10.37 14.72 9.53
N THR A 117 11.10 13.70 9.08
CA THR A 117 12.38 13.30 9.69
C THR A 117 13.38 14.45 9.67
N ALA A 118 13.54 15.14 8.54
CA ALA A 118 14.46 16.27 8.43
C ALA A 118 14.10 17.44 9.37
N ARG A 119 12.80 17.74 9.50
CA ARG A 119 12.32 18.78 10.41
C ARG A 119 12.54 18.43 11.88
N ALA A 120 12.34 17.17 12.26
CA ALA A 120 12.47 16.71 13.63
C ALA A 120 13.93 16.39 14.03
N ALA A 121 14.81 16.13 13.06
CA ALA A 121 16.20 15.70 13.28
C ALA A 121 17.01 16.65 14.17
N LEU A 122 16.83 17.98 14.01
CA LEU A 122 17.59 18.98 14.77
C LEU A 122 17.33 18.91 16.29
N GLY A 123 16.14 18.43 16.68
CA GLY A 123 15.73 18.26 18.06
C GLY A 123 16.05 16.88 18.64
N TYR A 124 16.40 15.90 17.80
CA TYR A 124 16.62 14.53 18.24
C TYR A 124 17.93 14.40 19.04
N ARG A 125 17.89 13.67 20.16
CA ARG A 125 19.02 13.50 21.09
C ARG A 125 19.47 12.06 21.27
N GLY A 126 18.91 11.13 20.49
CA GLY A 126 19.18 9.71 20.64
C GLY A 126 18.21 8.98 21.58
N ASP A 127 17.16 9.66 22.05
CA ASP A 127 16.07 9.09 22.86
C ASP A 127 14.72 9.56 22.28
N PRO A 128 13.80 8.66 21.90
CA PRO A 128 13.90 7.18 21.92
C PRO A 128 14.97 6.64 20.96
N GLU A 129 15.19 5.32 20.94
CA GLU A 129 16.11 4.66 19.97
C GLU A 129 15.79 5.08 18.53
N LEU A 130 16.82 5.29 17.69
CA LEU A 130 16.67 5.84 16.33
C LEU A 130 15.63 5.09 15.51
N ASP A 131 15.62 3.77 15.57
CA ASP A 131 14.71 2.96 14.77
C ASP A 131 13.24 3.17 15.19
N ALA A 132 12.96 3.17 16.49
CA ALA A 132 11.64 3.47 17.03
C ALA A 132 11.23 4.92 16.71
N TRP A 133 12.17 5.86 16.83
CA TRP A 133 11.95 7.26 16.49
C TRP A 133 11.59 7.44 15.01
N LEU A 134 12.29 6.76 14.09
CA LEU A 134 12.02 6.82 12.65
C LEU A 134 10.66 6.21 12.31
N ASP A 135 10.33 5.05 12.90
CA ASP A 135 9.05 4.40 12.67
C ASP A 135 7.88 5.29 13.14
N GLU A 136 8.05 6.01 14.25
CA GLU A 136 7.09 7.01 14.71
C GLU A 136 6.93 8.17 13.71
N ARG A 137 8.04 8.71 13.16
CA ARG A 137 7.97 9.77 12.13
C ARG A 137 7.27 9.30 10.85
N ILE A 138 7.46 8.03 10.47
CA ILE A 138 6.76 7.42 9.32
C ILE A 138 5.28 7.28 9.62
N ASP A 139 4.91 6.79 10.81
CA ASP A 139 3.50 6.65 11.20
C ASP A 139 2.78 8.00 11.19
N GLU A 140 3.42 9.06 11.70
CA GLU A 140 2.89 10.42 11.62
C GLU A 140 2.75 10.92 10.18
N ALA A 141 3.75 10.68 9.33
CA ALA A 141 3.70 11.05 7.91
C ALA A 141 2.52 10.37 7.19
N VAL A 142 2.30 9.08 7.46
CA VAL A 142 1.17 8.32 6.92
C VAL A 142 -0.15 8.84 7.46
N ALA A 143 -0.25 9.14 8.76
CA ALA A 143 -1.45 9.69 9.37
C ALA A 143 -1.86 11.04 8.76
N ASP A 144 -0.90 11.95 8.52
CA ASP A 144 -1.17 13.21 7.84
C ASP A 144 -1.76 12.99 6.44
N LEU A 145 -1.16 12.09 5.67
CA LEU A 145 -1.57 11.80 4.30
C LEU A 145 -2.99 11.23 4.26
N LEU A 146 -3.30 10.31 5.17
CA LEU A 146 -4.66 9.76 5.30
C LEU A 146 -5.68 10.85 5.66
N SER A 147 -5.30 11.79 6.55
CA SER A 147 -6.14 12.92 6.91
C SER A 147 -6.36 13.87 5.73
N GLU A 148 -5.30 14.24 5.02
CA GLU A 148 -5.35 15.08 3.81
C GLU A 148 -6.20 14.45 2.72
N ASP A 149 -6.04 13.17 2.44
CA ASP A 149 -6.81 12.47 1.41
C ASP A 149 -8.29 12.40 1.79
N HIS A 150 -8.59 12.23 3.08
CA HIS A 150 -9.95 12.27 3.58
C HIS A 150 -10.57 13.67 3.47
N GLU A 151 -9.80 14.73 3.77
CA GLU A 151 -10.24 16.12 3.60
C GLU A 151 -10.45 16.49 2.13
N ALA A 152 -9.50 16.13 1.26
CA ALA A 152 -9.58 16.34 -0.18
C ALA A 152 -10.80 15.62 -0.77
N GLU A 153 -11.09 14.41 -0.30
CA GLU A 153 -12.25 13.67 -0.71
C GLU A 153 -13.56 14.33 -0.22
N ARG A 154 -13.61 14.76 1.05
CA ARG A 154 -14.78 15.43 1.60
C ARG A 154 -15.09 16.77 0.94
N SER A 155 -14.05 17.56 0.64
CA SER A 155 -14.16 18.86 -0.02
C SER A 155 -14.36 18.77 -1.54
N GLY A 156 -14.20 17.58 -2.13
CA GLY A 156 -14.27 17.41 -3.57
C GLY A 156 -13.09 18.04 -4.31
N ALA A 157 -11.94 18.19 -3.65
CA ALA A 157 -10.74 18.76 -4.25
C ALA A 157 -10.35 17.99 -5.52
N ALA A 158 -9.90 18.72 -6.54
CA ALA A 158 -9.36 18.12 -7.74
C ALA A 158 -8.10 17.29 -7.42
N LEU A 159 -7.83 16.28 -8.23
CA LEU A 159 -6.56 15.57 -8.19
C LEU A 159 -5.47 16.49 -8.75
N ASP A 160 -4.28 16.44 -8.17
CA ASP A 160 -3.10 17.01 -8.83
C ASP A 160 -2.68 16.13 -10.04
N ASP A 161 -1.85 16.68 -10.93
CA ASP A 161 -1.44 16.01 -12.18
C ASP A 161 -0.73 14.66 -11.92
N ARG A 162 0.06 14.59 -10.84
CA ARG A 162 0.78 13.37 -10.48
C ARG A 162 -0.20 12.30 -10.01
N GLN A 163 -1.10 12.65 -9.09
CA GLN A 163 -2.14 11.75 -8.59
C GLN A 163 -3.05 11.28 -9.73
N ALA A 164 -3.46 12.18 -10.62
CA ALA A 164 -4.28 11.85 -11.78
C ALA A 164 -3.57 10.80 -12.68
N THR A 165 -2.26 10.96 -12.91
CA THR A 165 -1.45 10.03 -13.70
C THR A 165 -1.34 8.65 -13.03
N VAL A 166 -1.02 8.62 -11.74
CA VAL A 166 -0.90 7.37 -10.97
C VAL A 166 -2.24 6.64 -10.93
N PHE A 167 -3.31 7.33 -10.57
CA PHE A 167 -4.64 6.72 -10.51
C PHE A 167 -5.20 6.34 -11.88
N SER A 168 -4.86 7.07 -12.95
CA SER A 168 -5.23 6.65 -14.31
C SER A 168 -4.56 5.33 -14.70
N THR A 169 -3.28 5.19 -14.38
CA THR A 169 -2.51 3.96 -14.65
C THR A 169 -3.09 2.76 -13.88
N LEU A 170 -3.39 2.94 -12.60
CA LEU A 170 -3.92 1.88 -11.73
C LEU A 170 -5.41 1.60 -11.95
N GLY A 171 -6.20 2.61 -12.30
CA GLY A 171 -7.65 2.51 -12.46
C GLY A 171 -8.07 1.89 -13.80
N ARG A 172 -7.26 2.06 -14.85
CA ARG A 172 -7.60 1.57 -16.20
C ARG A 172 -7.93 0.07 -16.26
N PRO A 173 -7.15 -0.85 -15.68
CA PRO A 173 -7.51 -2.28 -15.68
C PRO A 173 -8.83 -2.58 -14.97
N LEU A 174 -9.23 -1.74 -14.02
CA LEU A 174 -10.44 -1.87 -13.23
C LEU A 174 -11.65 -1.15 -13.84
N GLY A 175 -11.45 -0.39 -14.93
CA GLY A 175 -12.48 0.47 -15.50
C GLY A 175 -12.87 1.64 -14.59
N LEU A 176 -11.98 2.06 -13.68
CA LEU A 176 -12.23 3.15 -12.74
C LEU A 176 -11.56 4.44 -13.23
N ALA A 177 -12.30 5.54 -13.17
CA ALA A 177 -11.75 6.88 -13.36
C ALA A 177 -10.83 7.26 -12.18
N PRO A 178 -9.86 8.18 -12.37
CA PRO A 178 -8.92 8.56 -11.32
C PRO A 178 -9.60 9.02 -10.01
N ALA A 179 -10.67 9.81 -10.10
CA ALA A 179 -11.41 10.30 -8.94
C ALA A 179 -12.15 9.18 -8.18
N GLU A 180 -12.69 8.20 -8.90
CA GLU A 180 -13.35 7.03 -8.32
C GLU A 180 -12.34 6.15 -7.58
N LEU A 181 -11.16 5.94 -8.18
CA LEU A 181 -10.09 5.17 -7.53
C LEU A 181 -9.59 5.86 -6.26
N ARG A 182 -9.42 7.20 -6.27
CA ARG A 182 -9.09 7.95 -5.04
C ARG A 182 -10.14 7.70 -3.96
N ALA A 183 -11.42 7.86 -4.28
CA ALA A 183 -12.51 7.67 -3.33
C ALA A 183 -12.55 6.25 -2.77
N ALA A 184 -12.33 5.24 -3.63
CA ALA A 184 -12.18 3.85 -3.23
C ALA A 184 -11.02 3.67 -2.23
N CYS A 185 -9.83 4.18 -2.53
CA CYS A 185 -8.66 4.10 -1.64
C CYS A 185 -8.92 4.77 -0.29
N VAL A 186 -9.53 5.97 -0.26
CA VAL A 186 -9.89 6.68 0.97
C VAL A 186 -10.86 5.85 1.81
N GLN A 187 -11.90 5.28 1.19
CA GLN A 187 -12.88 4.46 1.91
C GLN A 187 -12.27 3.16 2.45
N PHE A 188 -11.42 2.50 1.66
CA PHE A 188 -10.71 1.29 2.08
C PHE A 188 -9.76 1.54 3.26
N ASN A 189 -8.98 2.63 3.22
CA ASN A 189 -7.99 2.93 4.26
C ASN A 189 -8.63 3.21 5.64
N ARG A 190 -9.95 3.49 5.70
CA ARG A 190 -10.71 3.67 6.94
C ARG A 190 -11.17 2.37 7.61
N LEU A 191 -11.08 1.23 6.91
CA LEU A 191 -11.50 -0.06 7.47
C LEU A 191 -10.63 -0.48 8.66
N PRO A 192 -11.13 -1.33 9.56
CA PRO A 192 -10.30 -1.93 10.60
C PRO A 192 -9.05 -2.65 10.02
N PRO A 193 -7.90 -2.67 10.73
CA PRO A 193 -6.68 -3.31 10.23
C PRO A 193 -6.85 -4.77 9.82
N ALA A 194 -7.72 -5.51 10.53
CA ALA A 194 -8.02 -6.90 10.23
C ALA A 194 -8.63 -7.10 8.83
N ASP A 195 -9.49 -6.18 8.40
CA ASP A 195 -10.18 -6.24 7.10
C ASP A 195 -9.23 -5.84 5.97
N ARG A 196 -8.44 -4.77 6.17
CA ARG A 196 -7.44 -4.34 5.19
C ARG A 196 -6.38 -5.40 4.93
N ARG A 197 -5.85 -6.03 5.99
CA ARG A 197 -4.85 -7.11 5.88
C ARG A 197 -5.42 -8.34 5.19
N ALA A 198 -6.64 -8.74 5.50
CA ALA A 198 -7.30 -9.87 4.83
C ALA A 198 -7.45 -9.60 3.33
N PHE A 199 -7.93 -8.41 2.96
CA PHE A 199 -8.04 -8.00 1.57
C PHE A 199 -6.67 -8.01 0.87
N GLN A 200 -5.65 -7.40 1.47
CA GLN A 200 -4.32 -7.34 0.88
C GLN A 200 -3.72 -8.74 0.67
N ALA A 201 -3.84 -9.63 1.66
CA ALA A 201 -3.33 -11.00 1.57
C ALA A 201 -3.98 -11.79 0.44
N LEU A 202 -5.31 -11.76 0.33
CA LEU A 202 -6.03 -12.58 -0.66
C LEU A 202 -6.03 -11.96 -2.06
N VAL A 203 -6.23 -10.65 -2.16
CA VAL A 203 -6.46 -9.97 -3.45
C VAL A 203 -5.15 -9.46 -4.05
N ILE A 204 -4.29 -8.84 -3.25
CA ILE A 204 -3.05 -8.23 -3.74
C ILE A 204 -1.92 -9.26 -3.77
N GLN A 205 -1.74 -10.03 -2.69
CA GLN A 205 -0.66 -11.02 -2.57
C GLN A 205 -1.03 -12.39 -3.15
N GLY A 206 -2.30 -12.62 -3.49
CA GLY A 206 -2.77 -13.87 -4.10
C GLY A 206 -2.70 -15.09 -3.20
N ARG A 207 -2.65 -14.90 -1.88
CA ARG A 207 -2.61 -16.00 -0.89
C ARG A 207 -3.93 -16.75 -0.86
N THR A 208 -3.88 -18.01 -0.44
CA THR A 208 -5.09 -18.82 -0.31
C THR A 208 -5.84 -18.49 0.99
N LEU A 209 -7.15 -18.75 1.01
CA LEU A 209 -7.98 -18.58 2.20
C LEU A 209 -7.50 -19.44 3.36
N ASP A 210 -7.09 -20.69 3.08
CA ASP A 210 -6.65 -21.65 4.09
C ASP A 210 -5.30 -21.23 4.71
N GLU A 211 -4.35 -20.74 3.90
CA GLU A 211 -3.10 -20.17 4.39
C GLU A 211 -3.33 -19.00 5.35
N LEU A 212 -4.20 -18.07 4.96
CA LEU A 212 -4.51 -16.89 5.76
C LEU A 212 -5.22 -17.27 7.07
N ALA A 213 -6.21 -18.17 6.99
CA ALA A 213 -6.96 -18.65 8.13
C ALA A 213 -6.04 -19.35 9.15
N HIS A 214 -5.13 -20.21 8.66
CA HIS A 214 -4.16 -20.92 9.51
C HIS A 214 -3.21 -19.96 10.22
N GLU A 215 -2.62 -18.99 9.52
CA GLU A 215 -1.71 -18.00 10.11
C GLU A 215 -2.39 -17.17 11.20
N ARG A 216 -3.62 -16.74 10.96
CA ARG A 216 -4.38 -15.86 11.88
C ARG A 216 -5.10 -16.62 12.97
N ARG A 217 -5.10 -17.96 12.93
CA ARG A 217 -5.86 -18.85 13.83
C ARG A 217 -7.36 -18.49 13.86
N GLU A 218 -7.91 -18.15 12.70
CA GLU A 218 -9.32 -17.79 12.50
C GLU A 218 -9.98 -18.76 11.51
N SER A 219 -11.32 -18.75 11.41
CA SER A 219 -11.99 -19.58 10.40
C SER A 219 -11.81 -19.00 9.00
N ALA A 220 -11.72 -19.84 7.97
CA ALA A 220 -11.67 -19.40 6.57
C ALA A 220 -12.87 -18.52 6.19
N SER A 221 -14.04 -18.76 6.81
CA SER A 221 -15.24 -17.94 6.61
C SER A 221 -15.07 -16.52 7.16
N ASP A 222 -14.42 -16.36 8.33
CA ASP A 222 -14.16 -15.04 8.91
C ASP A 222 -13.14 -14.26 8.07
N ALA A 223 -12.06 -14.93 7.62
CA ALA A 223 -11.06 -14.34 6.72
C ALA A 223 -11.71 -13.88 5.39
N ALA A 224 -12.56 -14.71 4.79
CA ALA A 224 -13.30 -14.36 3.57
C ALA A 224 -14.25 -13.18 3.79
N ARG A 225 -14.98 -13.15 4.91
CA ARG A 225 -15.87 -12.02 5.26
C ARG A 225 -15.08 -10.72 5.45
N ALA A 226 -13.91 -10.78 6.09
CA ALA A 226 -13.03 -9.63 6.26
C ALA A 226 -12.52 -9.08 4.92
N ALA A 227 -12.05 -9.94 4.02
CA ALA A 227 -11.61 -9.52 2.69
C ALA A 227 -12.77 -8.98 1.83
N ARG A 228 -13.95 -9.59 1.94
CA ARG A 228 -15.16 -9.11 1.26
C ARG A 228 -15.56 -7.70 1.71
N ARG A 229 -15.49 -7.39 3.02
CA ARG A 229 -15.70 -6.01 3.50
C ARG A 229 -14.70 -5.03 2.89
N GLY A 230 -13.44 -5.46 2.70
CA GLY A 230 -12.43 -4.74 1.94
C GLY A 230 -12.88 -4.37 0.51
N LEU A 231 -13.36 -5.37 -0.23
CA LEU A 231 -13.84 -5.17 -1.60
C LEU A 231 -15.10 -4.29 -1.65
N GLU A 232 -16.06 -4.52 -0.77
CA GLU A 232 -17.30 -3.74 -0.69
C GLU A 232 -17.00 -2.26 -0.38
N ALA A 233 -16.02 -1.97 0.47
CA ALA A 233 -15.59 -0.60 0.75
C ALA A 233 -15.00 0.11 -0.48
N LEU A 234 -14.18 -0.59 -1.28
CA LEU A 234 -13.64 -0.05 -2.53
C LEU A 234 -14.75 0.26 -3.53
N LEU A 235 -15.68 -0.68 -3.74
CA LEU A 235 -16.81 -0.51 -4.65
C LEU A 235 -17.73 0.63 -4.20
N HIS A 236 -18.01 0.73 -2.90
CA HIS A 236 -18.83 1.81 -2.36
C HIS A 236 -18.17 3.18 -2.56
N GLY A 237 -16.86 3.29 -2.29
CA GLY A 237 -16.11 4.52 -2.50
C GLY A 237 -16.09 4.95 -3.97
N ALA A 238 -15.88 4.02 -4.90
CA ALA A 238 -15.90 4.30 -6.34
C ALA A 238 -17.28 4.80 -6.80
N ASN A 239 -18.36 4.11 -6.41
CA ASN A 239 -19.72 4.45 -6.81
C ASN A 239 -20.19 5.80 -6.25
N ALA A 240 -19.70 6.22 -5.08
CA ALA A 240 -20.05 7.52 -4.49
C ALA A 240 -19.57 8.72 -5.35
N ARG A 241 -18.61 8.50 -6.26
CA ARG A 241 -18.06 9.52 -7.17
C ARG A 241 -18.59 9.46 -8.59
N GLN A 242 -19.40 8.47 -8.94
CA GLN A 242 -20.11 8.46 -10.20
C GLN A 242 -21.14 9.58 -10.18
N VAL A 243 -20.69 10.79 -10.53
CA VAL A 243 -21.59 11.90 -10.85
C VAL A 243 -22.39 11.42 -12.06
N PRO A 244 -23.72 11.33 -11.98
CA PRO A 244 -24.51 10.97 -13.14
C PRO A 244 -24.27 12.06 -14.18
N THR A 245 -23.54 11.73 -15.25
CA THR A 245 -23.37 12.62 -16.38
C THR A 245 -24.78 12.96 -16.87
N PRO A 246 -25.22 14.23 -16.81
CA PRO A 246 -26.55 14.58 -17.27
C PRO A 246 -26.66 14.14 -18.74
N PRO A 247 -27.79 13.55 -19.15
CA PRO A 247 -27.94 13.10 -20.52
C PRO A 247 -27.68 14.27 -21.46
N SER A 248 -26.69 14.12 -22.35
CA SER A 248 -26.40 15.11 -23.39
C SER A 248 -27.69 15.38 -24.14
N ARG A 249 -28.25 16.59 -23.98
CA ARG A 249 -29.47 16.97 -24.69
C ARG A 249 -29.18 16.92 -26.20
N PRO A 250 -29.96 16.18 -26.99
CA PRO A 250 -29.82 16.14 -28.45
C PRO A 250 -30.16 17.49 -29.10
#